data_AF-A0A7S1U2B4-F1
#
_entry.id   AF-A0A7S1U2B4-F1
#
_cell.length_a   1.000
_cell.length_b   1.000
_cell.length_c   1.000
_cell.angle_alpha   90.00
_cell.angle_beta   90.00
_cell.angle_gamma   90.00
#
_symmetry.space_group_name_H-M   'P 1'
#
loop_
_entity.id
_entity.type
_entity.pdbx_description
1 polymer ?
#
loop_
_entity_poly.entity_id
_entity_poly.type
_entity_poly.pdbx_seq_one_letter_code
_entity_poly.pdbx_strand_id
1 'polypeptide(L)'
;LGLGLGLGFGRAASAAGPRPKGAAELDLEYYLQALSMQNRPNMDGYVAYPPPRRVDEAFARDLLRVVDAAAAAAVPSPEGPFVAARDAELKRLTAEVRRRSRLGDAFSYDALSNEYVLDAHLLARYRALTAALPDLNDRARFSDRVSQDLVARYASRELQPASFSLEREGMRGALARTRRFLDAMKALSIFESYEIKGGGGCLDCTDAELADDWDEDALPVSLQISVRRPVALASMVALSDKNSRFHPDVVAGPLVSFMKGLGLAARAEEYAMDSQYRPNVNEYRPDELLVEVQVEPRHK
;
A
#
# COMPACT_ATOMS: atom_id res chain seq x y z
N LEU A 1 -65.92 29.25 -13.19
CA LEU A 1 -65.70 29.61 -11.76
C LEU A 1 -65.19 28.34 -11.10
N GLY A 2 -63.90 28.01 -11.05
CA GLY A 2 -62.77 28.85 -10.67
C GLY A 2 -62.39 28.49 -9.23
N LEU A 3 -61.30 27.72 -9.08
CA LEU A 3 -60.28 27.76 -8.02
C LEU A 3 -59.64 26.37 -7.84
N GLY A 4 -58.34 26.29 -8.14
CA GLY A 4 -57.51 25.14 -7.84
C GLY A 4 -56.94 25.17 -6.43
N LEU A 5 -56.23 24.10 -6.06
CA LEU A 5 -55.11 24.12 -5.13
C LEU A 5 -54.39 22.77 -5.25
N GLY A 6 -53.16 22.82 -5.75
CA GLY A 6 -52.22 21.71 -5.69
C GLY A 6 -51.56 21.64 -4.32
N LEU A 7 -51.40 20.42 -3.82
CA LEU A 7 -50.49 20.02 -2.75
C LEU A 7 -50.08 18.59 -3.15
N GLY A 8 -48.88 18.36 -3.67
CA GLY A 8 -47.64 18.49 -2.94
C GLY A 8 -47.20 17.07 -2.53
N PHE A 9 -46.66 16.31 -3.49
CA PHE A 9 -45.96 15.06 -3.20
C PHE A 9 -44.68 15.39 -2.43
N GLY A 10 -44.81 15.53 -1.11
CA GLY A 10 -43.68 15.48 -0.20
C GLY A 10 -43.10 14.07 -0.21
N ARG A 11 -42.12 13.81 -1.06
CA ARG A 11 -41.15 12.75 -0.83
C ARG A 11 -40.44 13.08 0.48
N ALA A 12 -40.85 12.42 1.56
CA ALA A 12 -40.05 12.38 2.77
C ALA A 12 -38.64 11.90 2.39
N ALA A 13 -37.65 12.77 2.59
CA ALA A 13 -36.26 12.38 2.58
C ALA A 13 -36.10 11.32 3.67
N SER A 14 -35.95 10.07 3.25
CA SER A 14 -35.46 9.00 4.12
C SER A 14 -34.14 9.48 4.72
N ALA A 15 -34.14 9.72 6.02
CA ALA A 15 -32.91 9.93 6.77
C ALA A 15 -32.05 8.68 6.54
N ALA A 16 -30.98 8.85 5.77
CA ALA A 16 -30.00 7.79 5.57
C ALA A 16 -29.50 7.36 6.94
N GLY A 17 -29.91 6.17 7.39
CA GLY A 17 -29.40 5.57 8.61
C GLY A 17 -27.88 5.43 8.53
N PRO A 18 -27.19 5.32 9.69
CA PRO A 18 -25.75 5.14 9.71
C PRO A 18 -25.38 3.94 8.84
N ARG A 19 -24.61 4.19 7.78
CA ARG A 19 -24.14 3.18 6.83
C ARG A 19 -23.38 2.11 7.62
N PRO A 20 -23.66 0.81 7.43
CA PRO A 20 -22.88 -0.25 8.06
C PRO A 20 -21.41 -0.09 7.65
N LYS A 21 -20.52 -0.09 8.65
CA LYS A 21 -19.06 -0.04 8.43
C LYS A 21 -18.63 -1.27 7.62
N GLY A 22 -17.77 -1.08 6.63
CA GLY A 22 -17.14 -2.18 5.92
C GLY A 22 -16.04 -2.83 6.77
N ALA A 23 -15.55 -3.98 6.30
CA ALA A 23 -14.48 -4.74 6.98
C ALA A 23 -13.23 -3.88 7.22
N ALA A 24 -12.86 -3.05 6.25
CA ALA A 24 -11.75 -2.10 6.32
C ALA A 24 -11.92 -0.99 7.39
N GLU A 25 -13.13 -0.45 7.57
CA GLU A 25 -13.40 0.52 8.62
C GLU A 25 -13.43 -0.11 10.01
N LEU A 26 -13.84 -1.38 10.10
CA LEU A 26 -13.76 -2.18 11.32
C LEU A 26 -12.31 -2.55 11.65
N ASP A 27 -11.48 -2.91 10.66
CA ASP A 27 -10.08 -3.28 10.86
C ASP A 27 -9.21 -2.10 11.31
N LEU A 28 -9.40 -0.92 10.71
CA LEU A 28 -8.81 0.31 11.21
C LEU A 28 -9.31 0.62 12.64
N GLU A 29 -10.60 0.40 12.90
CA GLU A 29 -11.15 0.59 14.23
C GLU A 29 -10.52 -0.38 15.24
N TYR A 30 -10.29 -1.64 14.89
CA TYR A 30 -9.61 -2.66 15.71
C TYR A 30 -8.12 -2.41 15.86
N TYR A 31 -7.46 -1.88 14.83
CA TYR A 31 -6.07 -1.38 14.89
C TYR A 31 -5.95 -0.24 15.91
N LEU A 32 -6.84 0.76 15.82
CA LEU A 32 -6.91 1.87 16.77
C LEU A 32 -7.37 1.41 18.16
N GLN A 33 -8.27 0.42 18.26
CA GLN A 33 -8.71 -0.19 19.53
C GLN A 33 -7.61 -1.00 20.20
N ALA A 34 -6.79 -1.73 19.45
CA ALA A 34 -5.83 -2.59 20.10
C ALA A 34 -4.44 -1.95 20.32
N LEU A 35 -4.20 -0.76 19.76
CA LEU A 35 -3.25 0.23 20.32
C LEU A 35 -3.65 0.75 21.73
N SER A 36 -4.88 0.48 22.21
CA SER A 36 -5.49 1.17 23.37
C SER A 36 -5.89 0.37 24.59
N MET A 37 -5.65 -0.92 24.61
CA MET A 37 -6.56 -1.85 25.27
C MET A 37 -6.84 -1.63 26.77
N GLN A 38 -8.13 -1.58 27.11
CA GLN A 38 -8.68 -2.46 28.15
C GLN A 38 -9.84 -3.29 27.57
N ASN A 39 -9.59 -4.58 27.60
CA ASN A 39 -10.38 -5.77 27.29
C ASN A 39 -11.75 -5.87 27.99
N ARG A 40 -12.71 -6.63 27.39
CA ARG A 40 -13.27 -7.92 27.90
C ARG A 40 -14.65 -8.28 27.29
N PRO A 41 -15.09 -9.57 27.28
CA PRO A 41 -14.39 -10.81 27.64
C PRO A 41 -14.45 -11.96 26.60
N ASN A 42 -13.59 -12.96 26.83
CA ASN A 42 -13.53 -14.33 26.28
C ASN A 42 -12.80 -14.54 24.94
N MET A 43 -11.50 -14.26 24.93
CA MET A 43 -10.49 -15.15 24.32
C MET A 43 -9.18 -14.93 25.09
N ASP A 44 -8.68 -15.97 25.76
CA ASP A 44 -7.39 -15.94 26.46
C ASP A 44 -6.26 -15.81 25.44
N GLY A 45 -5.79 -14.57 25.22
CA GLY A 45 -4.65 -14.31 24.33
C GLY A 45 -4.60 -12.87 23.86
N TYR A 46 -4.20 -11.94 24.72
CA TYR A 46 -3.85 -10.59 24.25
C TYR A 46 -2.62 -10.68 23.36
N VAL A 47 -2.79 -10.45 22.06
CA VAL A 47 -1.65 -10.26 21.17
C VAL A 47 -1.16 -8.82 21.33
N ALA A 48 0.05 -8.67 21.88
CA ALA A 48 0.70 -7.37 22.01
C ALA A 48 0.93 -6.76 20.63
N TYR A 49 0.67 -5.45 20.49
CA TYR A 49 1.06 -4.73 19.28
C TYR A 49 2.58 -4.73 19.18
N PRO A 50 3.14 -5.04 18.00
CA PRO A 50 4.57 -4.87 17.82
C PRO A 50 4.90 -3.39 18.04
N PRO A 51 6.06 -3.07 18.62
CA PRO A 51 6.48 -1.67 18.72
C PRO A 51 6.55 -1.06 17.31
N PRO A 52 6.15 0.21 17.15
CA PRO A 52 6.22 0.90 15.86
C PRO A 52 7.66 0.87 15.35
N ARG A 53 7.85 0.51 14.08
CA ARG A 53 9.18 0.60 13.49
C ARG A 53 9.54 2.07 13.25
N ARG A 54 10.85 2.34 13.25
CA ARG A 54 11.38 3.60 12.74
C ARG A 54 11.51 3.53 11.22
N VAL A 55 10.91 4.49 10.54
CA VAL A 55 11.04 4.76 9.12
C VAL A 55 12.01 5.94 8.96
N ASP A 56 12.78 5.97 7.88
CA ASP A 56 13.56 7.14 7.55
C ASP A 56 12.62 8.35 7.33
N GLU A 57 12.83 9.43 8.09
CA GLU A 57 11.91 10.56 8.10
C GLU A 57 11.97 11.35 6.78
N ALA A 58 13.13 11.39 6.13
CA ALA A 58 13.27 12.07 4.83
C ALA A 58 12.49 11.32 3.76
N PHE A 59 12.62 9.99 3.71
CA PHE A 59 11.80 9.12 2.88
C PHE A 59 10.31 9.28 3.17
N ALA A 60 9.89 9.22 4.44
CA ALA A 60 8.49 9.35 4.82
C ALA A 60 7.89 10.68 4.33
N ARG A 61 8.59 11.80 4.55
CA ARG A 61 8.16 13.12 4.05
C ARG A 61 8.08 13.16 2.53
N ASP A 62 9.06 12.58 1.86
CA ASP A 62 9.13 12.62 0.40
C ASP A 62 8.09 11.71 -0.26
N LEU A 63 7.81 10.54 0.31
CA LEU A 63 6.68 9.68 -0.09
C LEU A 63 5.36 10.46 -0.03
N LEU A 64 5.10 11.18 1.07
CA LEU A 64 3.90 12.01 1.18
C LEU A 64 3.85 13.11 0.11
N ARG A 65 4.99 13.72 -0.23
CA ARG A 65 5.08 14.70 -1.32
C ARG A 65 4.81 14.10 -2.69
N VAL A 66 5.30 12.89 -2.96
CA VAL A 66 5.01 12.16 -4.21
C VAL A 66 3.51 11.92 -4.34
N VAL A 67 2.86 11.43 -3.28
CA VAL A 67 1.41 11.21 -3.25
C VAL A 67 0.64 12.52 -3.43
N ASP A 68 1.02 13.58 -2.73
CA ASP A 68 0.37 14.90 -2.86
C ASP A 68 0.57 15.50 -4.27
N ALA A 69 1.73 15.33 -4.89
CA ALA A 69 2.01 15.79 -6.25
C ALA A 69 1.23 14.99 -7.31
N ALA A 70 1.15 13.67 -7.16
CA ALA A 70 0.31 12.82 -8.01
C ALA A 70 -1.17 13.20 -7.87
N ALA A 71 -1.63 13.52 -6.65
CA ALA A 71 -3.00 13.95 -6.38
C ALA A 71 -3.30 15.29 -7.04
N ALA A 72 -2.36 16.24 -6.96
CA ALA A 72 -2.49 17.54 -7.59
C ALA A 72 -2.62 17.45 -9.12
N ALA A 73 -1.99 16.45 -9.73
CA ALA A 73 -2.09 16.23 -11.17
C ALA A 73 -3.33 15.43 -11.60
N ALA A 74 -3.87 14.57 -10.72
CA ALA A 74 -5.01 13.72 -11.03
C ALA A 74 -6.37 14.38 -10.73
N VAL A 75 -6.43 15.29 -9.76
CA VAL A 75 -7.68 15.93 -9.32
C VAL A 75 -7.84 17.30 -10.01
N PRO A 76 -8.94 17.56 -10.73
CA PRO A 76 -9.16 18.82 -11.48
C PRO A 76 -9.18 20.11 -10.64
N SER A 77 -9.26 20.00 -9.31
CA SER A 77 -9.21 21.12 -8.36
C SER A 77 -8.67 20.62 -7.01
N PRO A 78 -7.34 20.40 -6.91
CA PRO A 78 -6.76 19.70 -5.77
C PRO A 78 -6.70 20.57 -4.50
N GLU A 79 -6.67 21.89 -4.66
CA GLU A 79 -6.33 22.82 -3.57
C GLU A 79 -7.43 23.06 -2.54
N GLY A 80 -8.68 22.64 -2.81
CA GLY A 80 -9.80 22.81 -1.88
C GLY A 80 -10.36 21.48 -1.37
N PRO A 81 -11.16 20.76 -2.17
CA PRO A 81 -11.90 19.59 -1.69
C PRO A 81 -11.02 18.42 -1.22
N PHE A 82 -9.95 18.10 -1.98
CA PHE A 82 -9.04 17.01 -1.62
C PHE A 82 -8.25 17.33 -0.34
N VAL A 83 -7.62 18.51 -0.27
CA VAL A 83 -6.86 18.96 0.90
C VAL A 83 -7.74 18.99 2.15
N ALA A 84 -8.95 19.55 2.06
CA ALA A 84 -9.87 19.61 3.19
C ALA A 84 -10.31 18.21 3.65
N ALA A 85 -10.62 17.30 2.71
CA ALA A 85 -10.99 15.92 3.04
C ALA A 85 -9.83 15.15 3.68
N ARG A 86 -8.62 15.30 3.14
CA ARG A 86 -7.39 14.70 3.70
C ARG A 86 -7.14 15.18 5.12
N ASP A 87 -7.20 16.49 5.36
CA ASP A 87 -6.89 17.08 6.66
C ASP A 87 -7.95 16.72 7.70
N ALA A 88 -9.23 16.68 7.30
CA ALA A 88 -10.32 16.21 8.16
C ALA A 88 -10.13 14.74 8.56
N GLU A 89 -9.75 13.87 7.61
CA GLU A 89 -9.53 12.45 7.87
C GLU A 89 -8.29 12.22 8.72
N LEU A 90 -7.18 12.92 8.44
CA LEU A 90 -5.98 12.87 9.27
C LEU A 90 -6.28 13.32 10.70
N LYS A 91 -6.98 14.44 10.89
CA LYS A 91 -7.37 14.91 12.23
C LYS A 91 -8.21 13.87 12.96
N ARG A 92 -9.14 13.21 12.27
CA ARG A 92 -9.96 12.13 12.83
C ARG A 92 -9.11 10.93 13.25
N LEU A 93 -8.21 10.47 12.38
CA LEU A 93 -7.30 9.34 12.64
C LEU A 93 -6.35 9.65 13.80
N THR A 94 -5.70 10.82 13.81
CA THR A 94 -4.79 11.22 14.89
C THR A 94 -5.52 11.38 16.23
N ALA A 95 -6.71 11.98 16.24
CA ALA A 95 -7.52 12.08 17.47
C ALA A 95 -7.92 10.70 17.99
N GLU A 96 -8.26 9.78 17.09
CA GLU A 96 -8.61 8.42 17.43
C GLU A 96 -7.41 7.65 17.98
N VAL A 97 -6.25 7.73 17.32
CA VAL A 97 -4.98 7.20 17.82
C VAL A 97 -4.73 7.75 19.21
N ARG A 98 -4.66 9.08 19.40
CA ARG A 98 -4.36 9.72 20.71
C ARG A 98 -5.34 9.36 21.82
N ARG A 99 -6.64 9.28 21.52
CA ARG A 99 -7.68 8.91 22.51
C ARG A 99 -7.49 7.49 23.02
N ARG A 100 -7.04 6.62 22.12
CA ARG A 100 -7.01 5.18 22.33
C ARG A 100 -5.61 4.76 22.78
N SER A 101 -4.55 5.08 22.06
CA SER A 101 -3.17 4.67 22.35
C SER A 101 -2.78 4.84 23.83
N ARG A 102 -2.58 3.72 24.53
CA ARG A 102 -1.93 3.69 25.86
C ARG A 102 -0.40 3.81 25.75
N LEU A 103 0.10 4.33 24.63
CA LEU A 103 1.51 4.35 24.26
C LEU A 103 2.33 5.38 25.07
N GLY A 104 1.67 6.09 26.00
CA GLY A 104 2.29 7.05 26.92
C GLY A 104 2.85 8.29 26.22
N ASP A 105 3.49 9.15 27.01
CA ASP A 105 4.09 10.41 26.54
C ASP A 105 5.34 10.20 25.66
N ALA A 106 5.90 8.98 25.63
CA ALA A 106 7.07 8.62 24.83
C ALA A 106 6.74 8.39 23.34
N PHE A 107 5.46 8.24 22.98
CA PHE A 107 5.04 8.09 21.60
C PHE A 107 4.85 9.46 20.96
N SER A 108 5.69 9.79 19.96
CA SER A 108 5.51 10.99 19.18
C SER A 108 4.46 10.77 18.08
N TYR A 109 3.26 11.30 18.31
CA TYR A 109 2.13 11.24 17.36
C TYR A 109 2.33 12.08 16.11
N ASP A 110 3.38 12.91 16.08
CA ASP A 110 3.66 13.86 14.99
C ASP A 110 4.96 13.50 14.24
N ALA A 111 5.70 12.48 14.69
CA ALA A 111 6.93 12.04 14.05
C ALA A 111 6.63 11.12 12.87
N LEU A 112 6.89 11.57 11.64
CA LEU A 112 6.77 10.76 10.42
C LEU A 112 7.76 9.58 10.37
N SER A 113 8.80 9.60 11.21
CA SER A 113 9.67 8.45 11.42
C SER A 113 8.96 7.29 12.14
N ASN A 114 7.75 7.49 12.66
CA ASN A 114 6.93 6.44 13.24
C ASN A 114 6.04 5.81 12.18
N GLU A 115 6.18 4.51 11.96
CA GLU A 115 5.40 3.73 11.00
C GLU A 115 3.88 4.00 11.10
N TYR A 116 3.33 4.03 12.32
CA TYR A 116 1.89 4.22 12.52
C TYR A 116 1.41 5.62 12.18
N VAL A 117 2.27 6.63 12.36
CA VAL A 117 1.99 8.02 11.97
C VAL A 117 2.02 8.12 10.45
N LEU A 118 3.05 7.56 9.80
CA LEU A 118 3.14 7.52 8.34
C LEU A 118 1.92 6.81 7.71
N ASP A 119 1.52 5.67 8.26
CA ASP A 119 0.32 4.94 7.83
C ASP A 119 -0.94 5.78 7.93
N ALA A 120 -1.16 6.48 9.06
CA ALA A 120 -2.31 7.37 9.20
C ALA A 120 -2.32 8.49 8.13
N HIS A 121 -1.14 9.04 7.81
CA HIS A 121 -0.99 10.05 6.77
C HIS A 121 -1.27 9.52 5.36
N LEU A 122 -0.86 8.29 5.05
CA LEU A 122 -1.12 7.64 3.76
C LEU A 122 -2.60 7.26 3.64
N LEU A 123 -3.16 6.65 4.68
CA LEU A 123 -4.57 6.28 4.73
C LEU A 123 -5.50 7.49 4.55
N ALA A 124 -5.20 8.61 5.22
CA ALA A 124 -5.98 9.84 5.08
C ALA A 124 -6.01 10.35 3.62
N ARG A 125 -4.87 10.31 2.94
CA ARG A 125 -4.75 10.74 1.54
C ARG A 125 -5.53 9.84 0.61
N TYR A 126 -5.36 8.52 0.73
CA TYR A 126 -6.05 7.59 -0.15
C TYR A 126 -7.56 7.58 0.08
N ARG A 127 -8.04 7.75 1.32
CA ARG A 127 -9.48 7.93 1.58
C ARG A 127 -10.05 9.20 0.94
N ALA A 128 -9.31 10.31 1.02
CA ALA A 128 -9.69 11.54 0.34
C ALA A 128 -9.70 11.36 -1.19
N LEU A 129 -8.72 10.63 -1.74
CA LEU A 129 -8.65 10.33 -3.17
C LEU A 129 -9.75 9.38 -3.65
N THR A 130 -10.20 8.42 -2.84
CA THR A 130 -11.33 7.53 -3.20
C THR A 130 -12.58 8.35 -3.54
N ALA A 131 -12.82 9.45 -2.85
CA ALA A 131 -13.93 10.36 -3.14
C ALA A 131 -13.65 11.27 -4.35
N ALA A 132 -12.39 11.68 -4.56
CA ALA A 132 -12.00 12.60 -5.64
C ALA A 132 -11.82 11.90 -7.00
N LEU A 133 -11.46 10.62 -7.01
CA LEU A 133 -11.22 9.78 -8.18
C LEU A 133 -12.23 8.62 -8.19
N PRO A 134 -13.48 8.83 -8.65
CA PRO A 134 -14.49 7.77 -8.67
C PRO A 134 -14.23 6.71 -9.76
N ASP A 135 -13.53 7.07 -10.83
CA ASP A 135 -13.20 6.16 -11.93
C ASP A 135 -12.00 5.25 -11.58
N LEU A 136 -12.12 3.96 -11.92
CA LEU A 136 -11.09 2.96 -11.62
C LEU A 136 -9.82 3.14 -12.46
N ASN A 137 -9.93 3.66 -13.69
CA ASN A 137 -8.75 3.91 -14.53
C ASN A 137 -7.98 5.13 -14.03
N ASP A 138 -8.66 6.17 -13.53
CA ASP A 138 -8.02 7.31 -12.87
C ASP A 138 -7.24 6.88 -11.62
N ARG A 139 -7.83 5.99 -10.81
CA ARG A 139 -7.14 5.38 -9.66
C ARG A 139 -5.92 4.57 -10.08
N ALA A 140 -6.03 3.75 -11.12
CA ALA A 140 -4.90 2.98 -11.65
C ALA A 140 -3.78 3.90 -12.17
N ARG A 141 -4.13 4.93 -12.95
CA ARG A 141 -3.18 5.95 -13.45
C ARG A 141 -2.49 6.69 -12.31
N PHE A 142 -3.22 7.01 -11.25
CA PHE A 142 -2.66 7.61 -10.05
C PHE A 142 -1.63 6.69 -9.39
N SER A 143 -1.97 5.42 -9.14
CA SER A 143 -1.06 4.45 -8.50
C SER A 143 0.19 4.19 -9.35
N ASP A 144 0.03 4.10 -10.67
CA ASP A 144 1.14 3.97 -11.62
C ASP A 144 2.07 5.18 -11.55
N ARG A 145 1.53 6.40 -11.46
CA ARG A 145 2.33 7.63 -11.36
C ARG A 145 3.11 7.71 -10.06
N VAL A 146 2.48 7.41 -8.92
CA VAL A 146 3.17 7.34 -7.63
C VAL A 146 4.34 6.36 -7.69
N SER A 147 4.10 5.19 -8.28
CA SER A 147 5.12 4.15 -8.43
C SER A 147 6.30 4.59 -9.31
N GLN A 148 6.02 5.21 -10.46
CA GLN A 148 7.03 5.74 -11.36
C GLN A 148 7.87 6.85 -10.71
N ASP A 149 7.22 7.76 -9.99
CA ASP A 149 7.89 8.86 -9.30
C ASP A 149 8.78 8.34 -8.16
N LEU A 150 8.37 7.29 -7.44
CA LEU A 150 9.20 6.62 -6.44
C LEU A 150 10.43 5.96 -7.08
N VAL A 151 10.26 5.22 -8.17
CA VAL A 151 11.39 4.60 -8.89
C VAL A 151 12.37 5.67 -9.38
N ALA A 152 11.88 6.74 -9.99
CA ALA A 152 12.72 7.83 -10.50
C ALA A 152 13.54 8.50 -9.40
N ARG A 153 13.00 8.60 -8.18
CA ARG A 153 13.67 9.24 -7.03
C ARG A 153 14.67 8.33 -6.32
N TYR A 154 14.34 7.04 -6.19
CA TYR A 154 15.07 6.14 -5.30
C TYR A 154 15.92 5.08 -6.01
N ALA A 155 15.74 4.89 -7.32
CA ALA A 155 16.70 4.10 -8.09
C ALA A 155 17.97 4.93 -8.33
N SER A 156 19.13 4.44 -7.89
CA SER A 156 20.42 5.07 -8.17
C SER A 156 20.67 5.13 -9.69
N ARG A 157 21.57 6.01 -10.14
CA ARG A 157 21.92 6.12 -11.59
C ARG A 157 22.34 4.78 -12.20
N GLU A 158 22.97 3.90 -11.42
CA GLU A 158 23.37 2.55 -11.83
C GLU A 158 22.20 1.56 -11.90
N LEU A 159 21.13 1.82 -11.17
CA LEU A 159 19.88 1.06 -11.22
C LEU A 159 18.88 1.66 -12.21
N GLN A 160 19.15 2.85 -12.75
CA GLN A 160 18.25 3.49 -13.70
C GLN A 160 18.08 2.61 -14.93
N PRO A 161 16.84 2.44 -15.45
CA PRO A 161 16.61 1.49 -16.52
C PRO A 161 17.33 1.81 -17.83
N ALA A 162 17.63 3.09 -18.08
CA ALA A 162 18.42 3.51 -19.24
C ALA A 162 19.87 2.97 -19.25
N SER A 163 20.37 2.46 -18.12
CA SER A 163 21.70 1.85 -18.00
C SER A 163 21.71 0.33 -18.23
N PHE A 164 20.55 -0.25 -18.50
CA PHE A 164 20.35 -1.69 -18.70
C PHE A 164 19.97 -2.01 -20.14
N SER A 165 20.38 -3.17 -20.63
CA SER A 165 19.92 -3.72 -21.91
C SER A 165 19.51 -5.17 -21.73
N LEU A 166 18.20 -5.44 -21.89
CA LEU A 166 17.66 -6.79 -21.78
C LEU A 166 18.29 -7.74 -22.81
N GLU A 167 18.58 -7.25 -24.02
CA GLU A 167 19.24 -8.02 -25.08
C GLU A 167 20.66 -8.46 -24.71
N ARG A 168 21.39 -7.65 -23.92
CA ARG A 168 22.79 -7.92 -23.57
C ARG A 168 22.97 -8.64 -22.25
N GLU A 169 22.17 -8.26 -21.25
CA GLU A 169 22.28 -8.76 -19.88
C GLU A 169 21.27 -9.89 -19.59
N GLY A 170 20.25 -10.04 -20.44
CA GLY A 170 19.24 -11.09 -20.34
C GLY A 170 18.36 -10.98 -19.09
N MET A 171 17.52 -12.01 -18.89
CA MET A 171 16.65 -12.13 -17.73
C MET A 171 17.45 -12.25 -16.41
N ARG A 172 18.61 -12.92 -16.42
CA ARG A 172 19.53 -13.00 -15.27
C ARG A 172 20.00 -11.60 -14.83
N GLY A 173 20.32 -10.72 -15.77
CA GLY A 173 20.68 -9.34 -15.48
C GLY A 173 19.52 -8.53 -14.89
N ALA A 174 18.30 -8.74 -15.40
CA ALA A 174 17.10 -8.10 -14.88
C ALA A 174 16.79 -8.53 -13.44
N LEU A 175 16.92 -9.83 -13.10
CA LEU A 175 16.77 -10.34 -11.74
C LEU A 175 17.82 -9.74 -10.79
N ALA A 176 19.10 -9.71 -11.21
CA ALA A 176 20.17 -9.14 -10.40
C ALA A 176 19.93 -7.65 -10.07
N ARG A 177 19.42 -6.88 -11.04
CA ARG A 177 19.04 -5.47 -10.82
C ARG A 177 17.80 -5.31 -9.95
N THR A 178 16.83 -6.20 -10.10
CA THR A 178 15.64 -6.26 -9.23
C THR A 178 16.04 -6.45 -7.77
N ARG A 179 16.97 -7.38 -7.49
CA ARG A 179 17.52 -7.61 -6.15
C ARG A 179 18.16 -6.34 -5.58
N ARG A 180 19.01 -5.68 -6.37
CA ARG A 180 19.66 -4.42 -5.95
C ARG A 180 18.65 -3.29 -5.70
N PHE A 181 17.57 -3.24 -6.47
CA PHE A 181 16.48 -2.28 -6.24
C PHE A 181 15.78 -2.56 -4.90
N LEU A 182 15.47 -3.82 -4.60
CA LEU A 182 14.91 -4.22 -3.30
C LEU A 182 15.89 -3.95 -2.13
N ASP A 183 17.19 -4.16 -2.33
CA ASP A 183 18.22 -3.79 -1.35
C ASP A 183 18.26 -2.28 -1.09
N ALA A 184 18.13 -1.47 -2.14
CA ALA A 184 18.06 -0.01 -2.00
C ALA A 184 16.81 0.43 -1.24
N MET A 185 15.66 -0.19 -1.51
CA MET A 185 14.42 0.05 -0.79
C MET A 185 14.48 -0.38 0.68
N LYS A 186 15.12 -1.52 0.97
CA LYS A 186 15.41 -1.98 2.33
C LYS A 186 16.28 -0.97 3.08
N ALA A 187 17.30 -0.42 2.43
CA ALA A 187 18.19 0.57 3.04
C ALA A 187 17.46 1.86 3.43
N LEU A 188 16.40 2.22 2.71
CA LEU A 188 15.49 3.32 3.05
C LEU A 188 14.50 2.97 4.17
N SER A 189 14.60 1.77 4.74
CA SER A 189 13.70 1.28 5.77
C SER A 189 12.24 1.25 5.29
N ILE A 190 12.01 0.89 4.03
CA ILE A 190 10.65 0.63 3.49
C ILE A 190 10.10 -0.68 4.05
N PHE A 191 10.96 -1.69 4.19
CA PHE A 191 10.66 -2.99 4.80
C PHE A 191 11.90 -3.52 5.55
N GLU A 192 11.71 -4.51 6.41
CA GLU A 192 12.78 -5.08 7.25
C GLU A 192 13.64 -6.09 6.47
N SER A 193 12.99 -6.95 5.70
CA SER A 193 13.65 -7.93 4.86
C SER A 193 12.75 -8.33 3.68
N TYR A 194 13.36 -8.99 2.70
CA TYR A 194 12.64 -9.60 1.60
C TYR A 194 13.31 -10.92 1.22
N GLU A 195 12.54 -11.78 0.56
CA GLU A 195 12.97 -13.05 0.02
C GLU A 195 12.35 -13.22 -1.37
N ILE A 196 13.13 -13.65 -2.36
CA ILE A 196 12.65 -13.96 -3.71
C ILE A 196 12.63 -15.47 -3.85
N LYS A 197 11.46 -16.04 -4.14
CA LYS A 197 11.26 -17.46 -4.40
C LYS A 197 10.99 -17.67 -5.89
N GLY A 198 11.68 -18.64 -6.48
CA GLY A 198 11.51 -19.04 -7.88
C GLY A 198 10.17 -19.74 -8.11
N GLY A 199 9.74 -19.77 -9.36
CA GLY A 199 8.55 -20.52 -9.77
C GLY A 199 8.80 -22.02 -9.57
N GLY A 200 7.99 -22.67 -8.73
CA GLY A 200 8.12 -24.12 -8.47
C GLY A 200 8.27 -24.51 -6.98
N GLY A 201 8.26 -23.54 -6.06
CA GLY A 201 8.32 -23.82 -4.62
C GLY A 201 9.73 -24.12 -4.10
N CYS A 202 10.76 -23.75 -4.85
CA CYS A 202 12.13 -23.81 -4.38
C CYS A 202 12.36 -22.77 -3.26
N LEU A 203 12.47 -23.27 -2.02
CA LEU A 203 12.62 -22.45 -0.81
C LEU A 203 14.07 -21.97 -0.57
N ASP A 204 15.06 -22.55 -1.27
CA ASP A 204 16.49 -22.30 -1.05
C ASP A 204 17.30 -22.16 -2.36
N CYS A 205 16.66 -21.70 -3.43
CA CYS A 205 17.34 -21.57 -4.72
C CYS A 205 18.44 -20.49 -4.67
N THR A 206 19.61 -20.85 -5.19
CA THR A 206 20.70 -19.93 -5.48
C THR A 206 20.29 -18.94 -6.57
N ASP A 207 20.98 -17.79 -6.64
CA ASP A 207 20.76 -16.80 -7.71
C ASP A 207 20.95 -17.41 -9.12
N ALA A 208 21.73 -18.49 -9.23
CA ALA A 208 21.90 -19.23 -10.48
C ALA A 208 20.63 -20.02 -10.85
N GLU A 209 20.07 -20.77 -9.90
CA GLU A 209 18.85 -21.56 -10.06
C GLU A 209 17.62 -20.66 -10.28
N LEU A 210 17.52 -19.55 -9.54
CA LEU A 210 16.47 -18.55 -9.79
C LEU A 210 16.57 -17.93 -11.18
N ALA A 211 17.78 -17.75 -11.71
CA ALA A 211 17.98 -17.21 -13.04
C ALA A 211 17.73 -18.23 -14.16
N ASP A 212 17.94 -19.52 -13.87
CA ASP A 212 17.62 -20.61 -14.79
C ASP A 212 16.08 -20.82 -14.86
N ASP A 213 15.35 -20.58 -13.78
CA ASP A 213 13.87 -20.48 -13.80
C ASP A 213 13.36 -19.26 -14.60
N TRP A 214 14.20 -18.25 -14.81
CA TRP A 214 13.90 -17.09 -15.66
C TRP A 214 14.28 -17.30 -17.14
N ASP A 215 14.72 -18.51 -17.51
CA ASP A 215 15.12 -18.81 -18.89
C ASP A 215 13.90 -18.83 -19.84
N GLU A 216 14.13 -18.48 -21.11
CA GLU A 216 13.08 -18.04 -22.06
C GLU A 216 12.02 -19.10 -22.40
N ASP A 217 12.25 -20.37 -22.07
CA ASP A 217 11.44 -21.51 -22.52
C ASP A 217 10.10 -21.64 -21.77
N ALA A 218 9.88 -20.89 -20.68
CA ALA A 218 8.64 -20.94 -19.86
C ALA A 218 8.07 -19.56 -19.53
N LEU A 219 7.93 -18.68 -20.53
CA LEU A 219 7.26 -17.39 -20.38
C LEU A 219 5.72 -17.54 -20.29
N PRO A 220 5.02 -16.76 -19.43
CA PRO A 220 5.56 -15.79 -18.47
C PRO A 220 6.16 -16.45 -17.22
N VAL A 221 7.27 -15.88 -16.73
CA VAL A 221 7.92 -16.33 -15.48
C VAL A 221 7.15 -15.75 -14.30
N SER A 222 6.77 -16.62 -13.36
CA SER A 222 6.12 -16.22 -12.11
C SER A 222 7.11 -16.21 -10.96
N LEU A 223 7.08 -15.12 -10.20
CA LEU A 223 7.99 -14.84 -9.10
C LEU A 223 7.20 -14.54 -7.85
N GLN A 224 7.66 -15.05 -6.73
CA GLN A 224 7.05 -14.77 -5.45
C GLN A 224 8.06 -14.02 -4.60
N ILE A 225 7.72 -12.79 -4.22
CA ILE A 225 8.58 -11.95 -3.39
C ILE A 225 7.87 -11.75 -2.06
N SER A 226 8.41 -12.36 -1.02
CA SER A 226 7.97 -12.14 0.35
C SER A 226 8.66 -10.88 0.88
N VAL A 227 7.89 -9.90 1.35
CA VAL A 227 8.39 -8.67 1.96
C VAL A 227 7.91 -8.58 3.39
N ARG A 228 8.83 -8.60 4.35
CA ARG A 228 8.53 -8.60 5.78
C ARG A 228 8.46 -7.18 6.32
N ARG A 229 7.37 -6.90 7.04
CA ARG A 229 7.05 -5.65 7.73
C ARG A 229 7.24 -4.40 6.84
N PRO A 230 6.62 -4.35 5.64
CA PRO A 230 6.62 -3.15 4.83
C PRO A 230 5.82 -2.04 5.50
N VAL A 231 6.28 -0.80 5.35
CA VAL A 231 5.47 0.38 5.71
C VAL A 231 4.17 0.38 4.90
N ALA A 232 3.14 1.05 5.42
CA ALA A 232 1.83 1.18 4.77
C ALA A 232 1.01 -0.11 4.66
N LEU A 233 1.49 -1.26 5.16
CA LEU A 233 0.75 -2.52 5.11
C LEU A 233 -0.59 -2.45 5.84
N ALA A 234 -0.64 -1.79 7.01
CA ALA A 234 -1.89 -1.62 7.73
C ALA A 234 -2.85 -0.70 6.97
N SER A 235 -2.31 0.34 6.33
CA SER A 235 -3.09 1.23 5.47
C SER A 235 -3.64 0.53 4.22
N MET A 236 -2.87 -0.39 3.65
CA MET A 236 -3.28 -1.24 2.53
C MET A 236 -4.47 -2.13 2.92
N VAL A 237 -4.38 -2.86 4.02
CA VAL A 237 -5.46 -3.72 4.52
C VAL A 237 -6.71 -2.90 4.84
N ALA A 238 -6.54 -1.69 5.38
CA ALA A 238 -7.64 -0.77 5.69
C ALA A 238 -8.28 -0.11 4.46
N LEU A 239 -7.80 -0.40 3.25
CA LEU A 239 -8.34 0.12 1.99
C LEU A 239 -8.66 -0.96 0.96
N SER A 240 -8.23 -2.19 1.18
CA SER A 240 -8.55 -3.34 0.32
C SER A 240 -10.04 -3.66 0.43
N ASP A 241 -10.87 -2.93 -0.32
CA ASP A 241 -12.13 -3.49 -0.80
C ASP A 241 -11.81 -4.51 -1.90
N LYS A 242 -12.63 -5.56 -2.02
CA LYS A 242 -12.37 -6.67 -2.98
C LYS A 242 -12.27 -6.22 -4.45
N ASN A 243 -12.54 -4.95 -4.76
CA ASN A 243 -12.72 -4.42 -6.10
C ASN A 243 -11.81 -3.23 -6.45
N SER A 244 -10.97 -2.71 -5.55
CA SER A 244 -9.99 -1.68 -5.92
C SER A 244 -8.61 -1.98 -5.35
N ARG A 245 -7.64 -2.15 -6.26
CA ARG A 245 -6.19 -2.12 -5.97
C ARG A 245 -5.72 -0.68 -5.68
N PHE A 246 -6.57 0.12 -5.03
CA PHE A 246 -6.34 1.53 -4.77
C PHE A 246 -6.01 1.74 -3.30
N HIS A 247 -4.76 1.46 -2.97
CA HIS A 247 -4.20 1.62 -1.64
C HIS A 247 -2.79 2.20 -1.71
N PRO A 248 -2.25 2.71 -0.59
CA PRO A 248 -0.83 2.96 -0.47
C PRO A 248 -0.06 1.70 -0.85
N ASP A 249 0.74 1.83 -1.88
CA ASP A 249 1.62 0.77 -2.36
C ASP A 249 3.00 1.40 -2.58
N VAL A 250 3.96 0.92 -1.81
CA VAL A 250 5.35 1.35 -1.86
C VAL A 250 6.26 0.20 -2.25
N VAL A 251 5.73 -0.97 -2.60
CA VAL A 251 6.49 -2.19 -2.89
C VAL A 251 6.16 -2.71 -4.28
N ALA A 252 4.94 -3.21 -4.50
CA ALA A 252 4.60 -3.95 -5.71
C ALA A 252 4.56 -3.05 -6.95
N GLY A 253 3.92 -1.89 -6.85
CA GLY A 253 3.79 -0.88 -7.91
C GLY A 253 5.14 -0.32 -8.32
N PRO A 254 5.99 0.17 -7.38
CA PRO A 254 7.37 0.56 -7.68
C PRO A 254 8.19 -0.57 -8.30
N LEU A 255 8.06 -1.80 -7.80
CA LEU A 255 8.75 -2.96 -8.37
C LEU A 255 8.33 -3.25 -9.82
N VAL A 256 7.03 -3.27 -10.10
CA VAL A 256 6.49 -3.43 -11.46
C VAL A 256 6.95 -2.29 -12.36
N SER A 257 6.94 -1.06 -11.86
CA SER A 257 7.40 0.12 -12.61
C SER A 257 8.90 0.03 -12.93
N PHE A 258 9.70 -0.43 -11.98
CA PHE A 258 11.13 -0.68 -12.17
C PHE A 258 11.37 -1.74 -13.25
N MET A 259 10.72 -2.90 -13.15
CA MET A 259 10.83 -3.98 -14.15
C MET A 259 10.35 -3.56 -15.54
N LYS A 260 9.27 -2.78 -15.64
CA LYS A 260 8.83 -2.18 -16.89
C LYS A 260 9.89 -1.27 -17.50
N GLY A 261 10.61 -0.52 -16.66
CA GLY A 261 11.76 0.26 -17.07
C GLY A 261 12.86 -0.61 -17.70
N LEU A 262 13.09 -1.82 -17.18
CA LEU A 262 14.09 -2.75 -17.70
C LEU A 262 13.69 -3.40 -19.04
N GLY A 263 12.54 -3.03 -19.63
CA GLY A 263 12.05 -3.61 -20.88
C GLY A 263 11.24 -4.89 -20.69
N LEU A 264 10.76 -5.17 -19.48
CA LEU A 264 9.85 -6.28 -19.19
C LEU A 264 8.38 -5.83 -19.26
N ALA A 265 7.49 -6.71 -19.71
CA ALA A 265 6.09 -6.65 -19.34
C ALA A 265 5.95 -7.31 -17.96
N ALA A 266 5.48 -6.54 -16.97
CA ALA A 266 5.35 -7.01 -15.59
C ALA A 266 3.97 -6.68 -15.03
N ARG A 267 3.39 -7.64 -14.29
CA ARG A 267 2.18 -7.47 -13.47
C ARG A 267 2.41 -8.08 -12.10
N ALA A 268 1.81 -7.50 -11.06
CA ALA A 268 1.90 -8.02 -9.70
C ALA A 268 0.51 -8.24 -9.11
N GLU A 269 0.42 -9.26 -8.25
CA GLU A 269 -0.68 -9.47 -7.32
C GLU A 269 -0.13 -9.45 -5.89
N GLU A 270 -0.90 -8.89 -4.98
CA GLU A 270 -0.46 -8.60 -3.62
C GLU A 270 -1.36 -9.35 -2.64
N TYR A 271 -0.72 -10.09 -1.74
CA TYR A 271 -1.40 -10.80 -0.66
C TYR A 271 -0.76 -10.39 0.65
N ALA A 272 -1.53 -9.70 1.49
CA ALA A 272 -1.14 -9.55 2.88
C ALA A 272 -1.15 -10.96 3.53
N MET A 273 -0.16 -11.25 4.37
CA MET A 273 0.01 -12.53 5.05
C MET A 273 0.29 -12.26 6.54
N ASP A 274 -0.37 -13.03 7.41
CA ASP A 274 -0.17 -13.00 8.86
C ASP A 274 0.64 -14.23 9.25
N SER A 275 1.79 -14.02 9.88
CA SER A 275 2.64 -15.11 10.39
C SER A 275 1.97 -15.93 11.50
N GLN A 276 0.89 -15.42 12.10
CA GLN A 276 0.11 -16.11 13.12
C GLN A 276 -1.28 -16.45 12.58
N TYR A 277 -1.67 -17.72 12.72
CA TYR A 277 -3.06 -18.09 12.49
C TYR A 277 -3.94 -17.46 13.57
N ARG A 278 -4.96 -16.71 13.15
CA ARG A 278 -5.89 -16.05 14.05
C ARG A 278 -7.32 -16.49 13.74
N PRO A 279 -8.05 -17.08 14.69
CA PRO A 279 -9.40 -17.58 14.47
C PRO A 279 -10.39 -16.48 14.09
N ASN A 280 -10.12 -15.26 14.53
CA ASN A 280 -10.95 -14.09 14.29
C ASN A 280 -10.33 -13.23 13.19
N VAL A 281 -11.06 -13.02 12.09
CA VAL A 281 -10.61 -12.16 10.98
C VAL A 281 -10.29 -10.73 11.46
N ASN A 282 -10.97 -10.25 12.51
CA ASN A 282 -10.73 -8.94 13.10
C ASN A 282 -9.37 -8.83 13.85
N GLU A 283 -8.77 -9.97 14.16
CA GLU A 283 -7.46 -10.06 14.80
C GLU A 283 -6.34 -10.16 13.77
N TYR A 284 -6.64 -10.31 12.48
CA TYR A 284 -5.67 -10.40 11.39
C TYR A 284 -4.71 -9.20 11.41
N ARG A 285 -3.41 -9.48 11.57
CA ARG A 285 -2.32 -8.49 11.62
C ARG A 285 -1.22 -8.95 10.68
N PRO A 286 -1.36 -8.68 9.37
CA PRO A 286 -0.35 -9.10 8.43
C PRO A 286 0.96 -8.39 8.74
N ASP A 287 2.03 -9.17 8.75
CA ASP A 287 3.41 -8.73 8.94
C ASP A 287 4.26 -9.04 7.70
N GLU A 288 3.64 -9.59 6.67
CA GLU A 288 4.23 -9.95 5.40
C GLU A 288 3.33 -9.50 4.26
N LEU A 289 3.95 -8.95 3.22
CA LEU A 289 3.34 -8.72 1.92
C LEU A 289 3.96 -9.70 0.94
N LEU A 290 3.14 -10.59 0.40
CA LEU A 290 3.53 -11.47 -0.67
C LEU A 290 3.19 -10.82 -2.01
N VAL A 291 4.20 -10.61 -2.84
CA VAL A 291 4.05 -10.04 -4.17
C VAL A 291 4.31 -11.13 -5.19
N GLU A 292 3.25 -11.56 -5.88
CA GLU A 292 3.35 -12.48 -7.01
C GLU A 292 3.52 -11.67 -8.29
N VAL A 293 4.73 -11.65 -8.84
CA VAL A 293 5.06 -10.92 -10.06
C VAL A 293 5.12 -11.87 -11.23
N GLN A 294 4.40 -11.55 -12.30
CA GLN A 294 4.56 -12.23 -13.57
C GLN A 294 5.29 -11.32 -14.55
N VAL A 295 6.34 -11.84 -15.15
CA VAL A 295 7.23 -11.10 -16.05
C VAL A 295 7.45 -11.84 -17.37
N GLU A 296 7.54 -11.06 -18.44
CA GLU A 296 8.00 -11.52 -19.76
C GLU A 296 8.73 -10.38 -20.49
N PRO A 297 9.65 -10.66 -21.43
CA PRO A 297 10.23 -9.64 -22.28
C PRO A 297 9.15 -8.86 -23.05
N ARG A 298 9.21 -7.53 -23.06
CA ARG A 298 8.13 -6.70 -23.64
C ARG A 298 8.02 -6.84 -25.16
N HIS A 299 9.07 -7.31 -25.85
CA HIS A 299 9.08 -7.62 -27.28
C HIS A 299 10.17 -8.65 -27.63
N LYS A 300 9.83 -9.63 -28.48
CA LYS A 300 10.71 -10.19 -29.52
C LYS A 300 10.36 -9.50 -30.84
#